data_AF-A0A3B9SK19-F1
#
_entry.id   AF-A0A3B9SK19-F1
#
_cell.length_a   1.000
_cell.length_b   1.000
_cell.length_c   1.000
_cell.angle_alpha   90.00
_cell.angle_beta   90.00
_cell.angle_gamma   90.00
#
_symmetry.space_group_name_H-M   'P 1'
#
loop_
_entity.id
_entity.type
_entity.pdbx_description
1 polymer ?
#
loop_
_entity_poly.entity_id
_entity_poly.type
_entity_poly.pdbx_seq_one_letter_code
_entity_poly.pdbx_strand_id
1 'polypeptide(L)' 'MWALAKKEFNAFFQSSTGVLILCVYLGMNGAFLWLMQGPFHLLDSGYAQLDGLFMLSPWVFLFLLPAIGMRMLA' A
#
# COMPACT_ATOMS: atom_id res chain seq x y z
N MET A 1 -16.65 -10.85 19.99
CA MET A 1 -16.27 -10.59 18.58
C MET A 1 -15.39 -9.34 18.44
N TRP A 2 -15.86 -8.14 18.81
CA TRP A 2 -15.09 -6.88 18.69
C TRP A 2 -13.73 -6.87 19.41
N ALA A 3 -13.67 -7.43 20.62
CA ALA A 3 -12.43 -7.52 21.40
C ALA A 3 -11.34 -8.37 20.73
N LEU A 4 -11.74 -9.43 20.01
CA LEU A 4 -10.81 -10.31 19.30
C LEU A 4 -10.25 -9.61 18.06
N ALA A 5 -11.12 -8.96 17.27
CA ALA A 5 -10.71 -8.17 16.11
C ALA A 5 -9.75 -7.03 16.51
N LYS A 6 -10.02 -6.34 17.63
CA LYS A 6 -9.12 -5.30 18.16
C LYS A 6 -7.76 -5.87 18.59
N LYS A 7 -7.73 -7.07 19.18
CA LYS A 7 -6.49 -7.75 19.56
C LYS A 7 -5.65 -8.10 18.33
N GLU A 8 -6.26 -8.71 17.31
CA GLU A 8 -5.57 -9.11 16.07
C GLU A 8 -5.08 -7.89 15.27
N PHE A 9 -5.89 -6.84 15.16
CA PHE A 9 -5.48 -5.58 14.52
C PHE A 9 -4.28 -4.96 15.24
N ASN A 10 -4.34 -4.86 16.57
CA ASN A 10 -3.23 -4.30 17.33
C ASN A 10 -1.97 -5.18 17.26
N ALA A 11 -2.13 -6.51 17.27
CA ALA A 11 -1.02 -7.44 17.10
C ALA A 11 -0.35 -7.31 15.72
N PHE A 12 -1.12 -7.08 14.66
CA PHE A 12 -0.59 -6.85 13.31
C PHE A 12 0.23 -5.56 13.22
N PHE A 13 -0.29 -4.44 13.75
CA PHE A 13 0.40 -3.14 13.74
C PHE A 13 1.55 -3.04 14.76
N GLN A 14 1.56 -3.88 15.80
CA GLN A 14 2.70 -4.02 16.72
C GLN A 14 3.82 -4.90 16.16
N SER A 15 3.54 -5.69 15.12
CA SER A 15 4.57 -6.42 14.40
C SER A 15 5.40 -5.48 13.54
N SER A 16 6.73 -5.61 13.61
CA SER A 16 7.66 -4.85 12.77
C SER A 16 7.36 -5.01 11.28
N THR A 17 6.80 -6.16 10.87
CA THR A 17 6.45 -6.44 9.48
C THR A 17 5.25 -5.61 9.01
N GLY A 18 4.22 -5.43 9.84
CA GLY A 18 3.01 -4.69 9.49
C GLY A 18 3.30 -3.20 9.23
N VAL A 19 4.12 -2.59 10.08
CA VAL A 19 4.57 -1.21 9.90
C VAL A 19 5.43 -1.06 8.65
N LEU A 20 6.36 -2.00 8.41
CA LEU A 20 7.22 -1.98 7.22
C LEU A 20 6.41 -2.02 5.93
N ILE A 21 5.41 -2.90 5.85
CA ILE A 21 4.54 -3.03 4.68
C ILE A 21 3.75 -1.74 4.45
N LEU A 22 3.23 -1.11 5.52
CA LEU A 22 2.54 0.17 5.41
C LEU A 22 3.46 1.27 4.86
N CYS A 23 4.68 1.36 5.38
CA CYS A 23 5.67 2.33 4.91
C CYS A 23 6.03 2.11 3.43
N VAL A 24 6.25 0.86 3.02
CA VAL A 24 6.56 0.52 1.62
C VAL A 24 5.37 0.81 0.71
N TYR A 25 4.15 0.46 1.12
CA TYR A 25 2.93 0.73 0.36
C TYR A 25 2.77 2.24 0.09
N LEU A 26 2.86 3.06 1.14
CA LEU A 26 2.76 4.51 1.02
C LEU A 26 3.92 5.10 0.22
N GLY A 27 5.14 4.61 0.45
CA GLY A 27 6.34 5.06 -0.26
C GLY A 27 6.26 4.78 -1.77
N MET A 28 5.84 3.57 -2.17
CA MET A 28 5.69 3.22 -3.57
C MET A 28 4.58 4.03 -4.25
N ASN A 29 3.38 4.09 -3.65
CA ASN A 29 2.29 4.89 -4.22
C ASN A 29 2.68 6.37 -4.32
N GLY A 30 3.30 6.93 -3.29
CA GLY A 30 3.81 8.31 -3.30
C GLY A 30 4.85 8.53 -4.40
N ALA A 31 5.81 7.62 -4.55
CA ALA A 31 6.84 7.71 -5.57
C ALA A 31 6.28 7.65 -7.00
N PHE A 32 5.36 6.72 -7.28
CA PHE A 32 4.76 6.61 -8.61
C PHE A 32 3.84 7.78 -8.97
N LEU A 33 3.16 8.37 -7.99
CA LEU A 33 2.23 9.48 -8.22
C LEU A 33 2.92 10.85 -8.28
N TRP A 34 4.04 11.04 -7.58
CA TRP A 34 4.69 12.35 -7.41
C TRP A 34 6.10 12.46 -8.02
N LEU A 35 6.88 11.37 -8.05
CA LEU A 35 8.28 11.41 -8.51
C LEU A 35 8.44 10.90 -9.95
N MET A 36 7.61 9.97 -10.40
CA MET A 36 7.69 9.38 -11.74
C MET A 36 6.91 10.21 -12.76
N GLN A 37 7.59 10.68 -13.80
CA GLN A 37 6.97 11.32 -14.96
C GLN A 37 6.36 10.24 -15.87
N GLY A 38 5.04 10.07 -15.81
CA GLY A 38 4.31 9.01 -16.51
C GLY A 38 2.80 9.23 -16.49
N PRO A 39 1.99 8.28 -16.99
CA PRO A 39 0.54 8.45 -17.11
C PRO A 39 -0.19 8.62 -15.76
N PHE A 40 0.47 8.30 -14.65
CA PHE A 40 -0.08 8.40 -13.30
C PHE A 40 0.39 9.64 -12.53
N HIS A 41 1.17 10.52 -13.15
CA HIS A 41 1.72 11.69 -12.50
C HIS A 41 0.62 12.73 -12.25
N LEU A 42 0.35 13.05 -10.97
CA LEU A 42 -0.73 13.97 -10.60
C LEU A 42 -0.51 15.41 -11.13
N LEU A 43 0.75 15.84 -11.21
CA LEU A 43 1.11 17.21 -11.59
C LEU A 43 0.96 17.44 -13.11
N ASP A 44 1.20 16.41 -13.93
CA ASP A 44 1.14 16.50 -15.40
C ASP A 44 -0.29 16.29 -15.94
N SER A 45 -1.21 15.74 -15.13
CA SER A 45 -2.58 15.42 -15.54
C SER A 45 -3.49 16.63 -15.79
N GLY A 46 -3.04 17.86 -15.47
CA GLY A 46 -3.81 19.11 -15.64
C GLY A 46 -5.03 19.26 -14.71
N TYR A 47 -5.45 18.19 -14.03
CA TYR A 47 -6.53 18.14 -13.07
C TYR A 47 -6.14 17.25 -11.88
N ALA A 48 -6.52 17.66 -10.67
CA ALA A 48 -6.30 16.87 -9.46
C ALA A 48 -7.29 15.70 -9.41
N GLN A 49 -6.91 14.56 -10.00
CA GLN A 49 -7.70 13.33 -10.01
C GLN A 49 -6.99 12.21 -9.26
N LEU A 50 -7.76 11.32 -8.64
CA LEU A 50 -7.26 10.16 -7.90
C LEU A 50 -7.20 8.87 -8.75
N ASP A 51 -7.55 8.96 -10.03
CA ASP A 51 -7.65 7.80 -10.93
C ASP A 51 -6.34 7.00 -10.96
N GLY A 52 -5.20 7.70 -11.06
CA GLY A 52 -3.88 7.07 -11.02
C GLY A 52 -3.58 6.33 -9.72
N LEU A 53 -4.06 6.83 -8.57
CA LEU A 53 -3.92 6.13 -7.29
C LEU A 53 -4.76 4.85 -7.28
N PHE A 54 -6.01 4.91 -7.75
CA PHE A 54 -6.90 3.74 -7.77
C PHE A 54 -6.51 2.70 -8.82
N MET A 55 -5.88 3.11 -9.93
CA MET A 55 -5.31 2.18 -10.91
C MET A 55 -4.03 1.53 -10.37
N LEU A 56 -3.15 2.27 -9.69
CA LEU A 56 -1.86 1.75 -9.21
C LEU A 56 -2.00 0.92 -7.92
N SER A 57 -2.83 1.37 -6.99
CA SER A 57 -3.00 0.79 -5.65
C SER A 57 -3.24 -0.73 -5.66
N PRO A 58 -4.11 -1.31 -6.51
CA PRO A 58 -4.33 -2.75 -6.59
C PRO A 58 -3.06 -3.53 -6.95
N TRP A 59 -2.24 -3.01 -7.86
CA TRP A 59 -0.99 -3.67 -8.26
C TRP A 59 0.04 -3.65 -7.13
N VAL A 60 0.18 -2.52 -6.43
CA VAL A 60 1.08 -2.40 -5.28
C VAL A 60 0.59 -3.33 -4.14
N PHE A 61 -0.71 -3.40 -3.90
CA PHE A 61 -1.28 -4.33 -2.93
C PHE A 61 -1.04 -5.79 -3.31
N LEU A 62 -1.21 -6.16 -4.58
CA LEU A 62 -0.99 -7.53 -5.06
C LEU A 62 0.48 -7.96 -4.84
N PHE A 63 1.43 -7.04 -5.04
CA PHE A 63 2.84 -7.28 -4.73
C PHE A 63 3.13 -7.42 -3.23
N LEU A 64 2.44 -6.66 -2.37
CA LEU A 64 2.66 -6.65 -0.92
C LEU A 64 1.87 -7.73 -0.16
N LEU A 65 0.77 -8.22 -0.71
CA LEU A 65 -0.06 -9.30 -0.16
C LEU A 65 0.74 -10.57 0.22
N PRO A 66 1.65 -11.10 -0.62
CA PRO A 66 2.47 -12.25 -0.23
C PRO A 66 3.44 -11.96 0.92
N ALA A 67 3.81 -10.69 1.16
CA ALA A 67 4.62 -10.30 2.31
C ALA A 67 3.79 -10.20 3.62
N ILE A 68 2.52 -9.81 3.52
CA ILE A 68 1.56 -9.80 4.64
C ILE A 68 1.25 -11.24 5.06
N GLY A 69 0.99 -12.11 4.08
CA GLY A 69 0.77 -13.52 4.28
C GLY A 69 2.07 -14.31 4.10
N MET A 70 2.98 -14.25 5.07
CA MET A 70 4.15 -15.13 5.13
C MET A 70 3.72 -16.62 5.19
N ARG A 71 3.33 -17.21 4.04
CA ARG A 71 3.10 -18.64 3.79
C ARG A 71 3.01 -19.05 2.30
N MET A 72 3.21 -18.15 1.33
CA MET A 72 3.09 -18.52 -0.11
C MET A 72 4.36 -18.43 -0.94
N LEU A 73 5.44 -17.85 -0.40
CA LEU A 73 6.76 -17.86 -1.04
C LEU A 73 7.82 -18.24 0.01
N ALA A 74 7.80 -19.51 0.40
CA ALA A 74 8.89 -20.20 1.07
C ALA A 74 9.13 -21.53 0.33
#